data_AF-A0A0C2FM60-F1
#
_entry.id   AF-A0A0C2FM60-F1
#
_cell.length_a   1.000
_cell.length_b   1.000
_cell.length_c   1.000
_cell.angle_alpha   90.00
_cell.angle_beta   90.00
_cell.angle_gamma   90.00
#
_symmetry.space_group_name_H-M   'P 1'
#
loop_
_entity.id
_entity.type
_entity.pdbx_description
1 polymer ?
#
loop_
_entity_poly.entity_id
_entity_poly.type
_entity_poly.pdbx_seq_one_letter_code
_entity_poly.pdbx_strand_id
1 'polypeptide(L)'
;MYWVTSSKKSKFPEIMTTNCSMDSKILSCYCTHHVQTRTPVYLSHTPAGTSSMNVMHWVQMVKKGTVAMYDYGTRENKKKYGQANPPEYDFTKIQKPIYLYCGDDDWLADPQDISGYLLPRISHTVVENVELTDYNHLDFIWGLRAAADIYYPIVEKIKEDLA
;
A
#
# COMPACT_ATOMS: atom_id res chain seq x y z
N MET A 1 -1.66 0.98 5.67
CA MET A 1 -1.91 2.13 4.77
C MET A 1 -1.07 1.88 3.53
N TYR A 2 -1.71 1.70 2.38
CA TYR A 2 -1.03 1.26 1.16
C TYR A 2 -0.34 2.46 0.47
N TRP A 3 0.73 2.21 -0.27
CA TRP A 3 1.56 3.22 -0.94
C TRP A 3 1.53 2.99 -2.45
N VAL A 4 1.15 4.00 -3.25
CA VAL A 4 1.30 3.97 -4.73
C VAL A 4 1.49 5.41 -5.18
N THR A 5 2.67 5.78 -5.67
CA THR A 5 2.93 7.16 -6.09
C THR A 5 3.66 7.38 -7.40
N SER A 6 4.39 6.46 -8.04
CA SER A 6 5.14 6.97 -9.21
C SER A 6 5.57 6.02 -10.30
N SER A 7 5.89 4.75 -10.05
CA SER A 7 6.58 3.98 -11.11
C SER A 7 5.66 3.54 -12.26
N LYS A 8 4.33 3.65 -12.11
CA LYS A 8 3.34 3.00 -13.02
C LYS A 8 2.29 3.94 -13.62
N LYS A 9 2.58 5.25 -13.72
CA LYS A 9 1.68 6.26 -14.33
C LYS A 9 1.10 5.85 -15.68
N SER A 10 1.83 5.09 -16.49
CA SER A 10 1.39 4.61 -17.81
C SER A 10 0.46 3.39 -17.79
N LYS A 11 0.38 2.63 -16.69
CA LYS A 11 -0.36 1.35 -16.62
C LYS A 11 -1.65 1.40 -15.78
N PHE A 12 -1.86 2.46 -15.01
CA PHE A 12 -3.02 2.59 -14.11
C PHE A 12 -4.40 2.70 -14.82
N PRO A 13 -4.54 3.41 -15.97
CA PRO A 13 -5.83 3.55 -16.66
C PRO A 13 -6.39 2.23 -17.23
N GLU A 14 -5.53 1.29 -17.65
CA GLU A 14 -5.94 -0.03 -18.17
C GLU A 14 -6.56 -0.94 -17.09
N ILE A 15 -6.27 -0.67 -15.82
CA ILE A 15 -6.61 -1.54 -14.69
C ILE A 15 -8.01 -1.21 -14.12
N MET A 16 -8.44 0.06 -14.19
CA MET A 16 -9.76 0.46 -13.66
C MET A 16 -10.94 0.20 -14.60
N THR A 17 -10.70 -0.02 -15.89
CA THR A 17 -11.78 -0.23 -16.88
C THR A 17 -12.29 -1.66 -16.92
N THR A 18 -11.66 -2.56 -16.19
CA THR A 18 -12.03 -3.97 -16.15
C THR A 18 -12.27 -4.37 -14.70
N ASN A 19 -13.54 -4.39 -14.30
CA ASN A 19 -14.03 -4.91 -13.01
C ASN A 19 -13.67 -6.40 -12.76
N CYS A 20 -12.84 -7.01 -13.62
CA CYS A 20 -12.37 -8.39 -13.54
C CYS A 20 -10.83 -8.51 -13.63
N SER A 21 -10.06 -7.43 -13.89
CA SER A 21 -8.60 -7.51 -14.13
C SER A 21 -7.72 -6.82 -13.09
N MET A 22 -8.29 -5.96 -12.22
CA MET A 22 -7.60 -5.56 -10.98
C MET A 22 -7.18 -6.79 -10.19
N ASP A 23 -8.07 -7.77 -10.16
CA ASP A 23 -7.77 -9.11 -9.67
C ASP A 23 -6.62 -9.65 -10.50
N SER A 24 -6.72 -9.96 -11.79
CA SER A 24 -5.70 -10.71 -12.54
C SER A 24 -4.24 -10.19 -12.63
N LYS A 25 -3.74 -9.22 -11.87
CA LYS A 25 -2.29 -8.98 -11.74
C LYS A 25 -1.86 -8.79 -10.28
N ILE A 26 -2.72 -8.26 -9.41
CA ILE A 26 -2.63 -8.47 -7.95
C ILE A 26 -2.83 -9.96 -7.64
N LEU A 27 -3.65 -10.61 -8.47
CA LEU A 27 -4.13 -11.98 -8.46
C LEU A 27 -3.42 -12.92 -9.46
N SER A 28 -2.55 -12.44 -10.36
CA SER A 28 -1.87 -13.32 -11.33
C SER A 28 -0.44 -13.69 -10.97
N CYS A 29 0.10 -13.19 -9.87
CA CYS A 29 1.29 -13.78 -9.24
C CYS A 29 0.95 -15.03 -8.39
N TYR A 30 -0.25 -15.61 -8.58
CA TYR A 30 -0.93 -16.51 -7.64
C TYR A 30 -0.43 -17.95 -7.52
N CYS A 31 0.59 -18.35 -8.27
CA CYS A 31 0.89 -19.78 -8.36
C CYS A 31 1.87 -20.31 -7.30
N THR A 32 2.60 -19.49 -6.53
CA THR A 32 3.73 -20.01 -5.73
C THR A 32 3.74 -19.69 -4.24
N HIS A 33 3.03 -18.68 -3.73
CA HIS A 33 3.25 -18.21 -2.35
C HIS A 33 2.10 -18.43 -1.36
N HIS A 34 0.88 -18.75 -1.81
CA HIS A 34 -0.27 -18.99 -0.91
C HIS A 34 -0.84 -20.41 -1.03
N VAL A 35 -1.67 -20.82 -0.06
CA VAL A 35 -2.40 -22.10 -0.13
C VAL A 35 -3.43 -22.04 -1.27
N GLN A 36 -3.18 -22.68 -2.40
CA GLN A 36 -4.08 -22.69 -3.57
C GLN A 36 -5.45 -23.27 -3.26
N THR A 37 -5.54 -24.26 -2.36
CA THR A 37 -6.82 -24.86 -1.96
C THR A 37 -7.73 -23.90 -1.19
N ARG A 38 -7.20 -22.77 -0.73
CA ARG A 38 -7.96 -21.72 -0.02
C ARG A 38 -8.37 -20.54 -0.89
N THR A 39 -8.00 -20.53 -2.17
CA THR A 39 -8.40 -19.47 -3.12
C THR A 39 -9.91 -19.16 -3.10
N PRO A 40 -10.83 -20.16 -3.05
CA PRO A 40 -12.26 -19.86 -2.96
C PRO A 40 -12.65 -19.04 -1.73
N VAL A 41 -11.96 -19.25 -0.60
CA VAL A 41 -12.18 -18.49 0.65
C VAL A 41 -11.66 -17.06 0.49
N TYR A 42 -10.49 -16.87 -0.12
CA TYR A 42 -9.93 -15.53 -0.32
C TYR A 42 -10.83 -14.68 -1.22
N LEU A 43 -11.30 -15.27 -2.34
CA LEU A 43 -12.16 -14.59 -3.31
C LEU A 43 -13.60 -14.38 -2.82
N SER A 44 -14.12 -15.25 -1.94
CA SER A 44 -15.46 -15.03 -1.36
C SER A 44 -15.51 -13.90 -0.34
N HIS A 45 -14.34 -13.48 0.17
CA HIS A 45 -14.20 -12.45 1.20
C HIS A 45 -13.46 -11.20 0.72
N THR A 46 -12.88 -11.22 -0.49
CA THR A 46 -12.12 -10.11 -1.07
C THR A 46 -12.59 -9.84 -2.49
N PRO A 47 -12.94 -8.59 -2.84
CA PRO A 47 -12.92 -7.40 -1.98
C PRO A 47 -14.12 -7.34 -1.01
N ALA A 48 -13.91 -6.77 0.18
CA ALA A 48 -14.97 -6.51 1.17
C ALA A 48 -15.79 -5.23 0.89
N GLY A 49 -15.53 -4.55 -0.24
CA GLY A 49 -16.17 -3.30 -0.66
C GLY A 49 -15.41 -2.04 -0.21
N THR A 50 -15.50 -0.99 -1.03
CA THR A 50 -15.00 0.37 -0.74
C THR A 50 -15.83 1.40 -1.51
N SER A 51 -15.76 2.69 -1.16
CA SER A 51 -16.49 3.72 -1.89
C SER A 51 -15.80 4.06 -3.22
N SER A 52 -16.58 4.40 -4.25
CA SER A 52 -16.03 4.89 -5.53
C SER A 52 -15.16 6.14 -5.34
N MET A 53 -15.46 6.94 -4.31
CA MET A 53 -14.66 8.11 -3.96
C MET A 53 -13.26 7.72 -3.47
N ASN A 54 -13.12 6.64 -2.71
CA ASN A 54 -11.81 6.13 -2.30
C ASN A 54 -10.99 5.66 -3.53
N VAL A 55 -11.62 4.93 -4.46
CA VAL A 55 -10.97 4.52 -5.72
C VAL A 55 -10.52 5.74 -6.54
N MET A 56 -11.37 6.77 -6.65
CA MET A 56 -11.01 8.02 -7.33
C MET A 56 -9.86 8.75 -6.63
N HIS A 57 -9.76 8.68 -5.30
CA HIS A 57 -8.64 9.25 -4.56
C HIS A 57 -7.32 8.57 -4.92
N TRP A 58 -7.31 7.24 -5.01
CA TRP A 58 -6.16 6.46 -5.48
C TRP A 58 -5.70 6.90 -6.86
N VAL A 59 -6.64 7.11 -7.79
CA VAL A 59 -6.35 7.64 -9.13
C VAL A 59 -5.69 9.01 -9.07
N GLN A 60 -6.19 9.90 -8.22
CA GLN A 60 -5.62 11.23 -8.04
C GLN A 60 -4.17 11.16 -7.54
N MET A 61 -3.90 10.29 -6.56
CA MET A 61 -2.55 10.07 -6.02
C MET A 61 -1.59 9.55 -7.10
N VAL A 62 -2.01 8.56 -7.89
CA VAL A 62 -1.18 8.01 -8.98
C VAL A 62 -0.91 9.05 -10.06
N LYS A 63 -1.93 9.81 -10.48
CA LYS A 63 -1.78 10.84 -11.51
C LYS A 63 -0.83 11.96 -11.05
N LYS A 64 -1.02 12.46 -9.83
CA LYS A 64 -0.23 13.57 -9.28
C LYS A 64 1.17 13.12 -8.87
N GLY A 65 1.28 11.90 -8.37
CA GLY A 65 2.50 11.31 -7.80
C GLY A 65 2.86 11.87 -6.43
N THR A 66 1.84 12.26 -5.67
CA THR A 66 1.98 12.77 -4.30
C THR A 66 0.85 12.23 -3.45
N VAL A 67 1.09 12.02 -2.16
CA VAL A 67 0.03 11.65 -1.22
C VAL A 67 -0.59 12.92 -0.65
N ALA A 68 -1.76 13.28 -1.16
CA ALA A 68 -2.52 14.47 -0.76
C ALA A 68 -3.93 14.10 -0.32
N MET A 69 -4.60 15.03 0.34
CA MET A 69 -6.04 14.92 0.60
C MET A 69 -6.83 14.80 -0.72
N TYR A 70 -8.09 14.36 -0.66
CA TYR A 70 -8.93 14.20 -1.84
C TYR A 70 -9.10 15.53 -2.57
N ASP A 71 -8.93 15.53 -3.90
CA ASP A 71 -9.16 16.71 -4.73
C ASP A 71 -10.65 16.78 -5.13
N TYR A 72 -11.39 17.72 -4.55
CA TYR A 72 -12.79 17.99 -4.88
C TYR A 72 -12.94 19.01 -6.03
N GLY A 73 -11.83 19.47 -6.60
CA GLY A 73 -11.77 20.60 -7.52
C GLY A 73 -11.68 21.94 -6.79
N THR A 74 -11.14 22.96 -7.47
CA THR A 74 -10.74 24.26 -6.91
C THR A 74 -11.78 24.92 -6.00
N ARG A 75 -13.05 24.95 -6.41
CA ARG A 75 -14.11 25.61 -5.64
C ARG A 75 -14.37 24.91 -4.31
N GLU A 76 -14.47 23.59 -4.34
CA GLU A 76 -14.78 22.80 -3.14
C GLU A 76 -13.54 22.62 -2.26
N ASN A 77 -12.34 22.56 -2.83
CA ASN A 77 -11.09 22.60 -2.08
C ASN A 77 -10.94 23.92 -1.30
N LYS A 78 -11.25 25.07 -1.90
CA LYS A 78 -11.21 26.35 -1.18
C LYS A 78 -12.17 26.37 0.01
N LYS A 79 -13.36 25.78 -0.15
CA LYS A 79 -14.34 25.67 0.96
C LYS A 79 -13.87 24.71 2.05
N LYS A 80 -13.28 23.58 1.68
CA LYS A 80 -12.89 22.50 2.62
C LYS A 80 -11.54 22.71 3.28
N TYR A 81 -10.58 23.24 2.53
CA TYR A 81 -9.16 23.32 2.90
C TYR A 81 -8.65 24.76 2.99
N GLY A 82 -9.42 25.76 2.56
CA GLY A 82 -8.98 27.16 2.48
C GLY A 82 -8.04 27.46 1.30
N GLN A 83 -7.71 26.47 0.47
CA GLN A 83 -6.77 26.58 -0.65
C GLN A 83 -7.28 25.86 -1.90
N ALA A 84 -6.77 26.24 -3.08
CA ALA A 84 -7.22 25.69 -4.36
C ALA A 84 -6.85 24.22 -4.56
N ASN A 85 -5.68 23.82 -4.10
CA ASN A 85 -5.14 22.47 -4.25
C ASN A 85 -5.27 21.71 -2.91
N PRO A 86 -5.51 20.39 -2.93
CA PRO A 86 -5.51 19.62 -1.69
C PRO A 86 -4.12 19.64 -1.05
N PRO A 87 -4.03 19.83 0.28
CA PRO A 87 -2.74 19.79 0.98
C PRO A 87 -2.17 18.36 0.96
N GLU A 88 -0.84 18.28 0.93
CA GLU A 88 -0.10 17.02 1.03
C GLU A 88 0.02 16.57 2.48
N TYR A 89 0.03 15.25 2.70
CA TYR A 89 0.27 14.71 4.03
C TYR A 89 1.76 14.85 4.37
N ASP A 90 2.01 15.51 5.50
CA ASP A 90 3.36 15.72 5.99
C ASP A 90 3.80 14.56 6.87
N PHE A 91 4.56 13.63 6.28
CA PHE A 91 5.06 12.45 6.99
C PHE A 91 6.13 12.77 8.03
N THR A 92 6.73 13.96 8.01
CA THR A 92 7.66 14.38 9.06
C THR A 92 6.98 14.52 10.42
N LYS A 93 5.64 14.66 10.42
CA LYS A 93 4.82 14.71 11.64
C LYS A 93 4.56 13.36 12.28
N ILE A 94 4.95 12.25 11.63
CA ILE A 94 4.93 10.94 12.26
C ILE A 94 6.02 10.94 13.33
N GLN A 95 5.65 10.57 14.56
CA GLN A 95 6.56 10.53 15.71
C GLN A 95 6.68 9.14 16.33
N LYS A 96 5.84 8.19 15.91
CA LYS A 96 5.83 6.85 16.47
C LYS A 96 6.88 5.99 15.77
N PRO A 97 7.60 5.11 16.52
CA PRO A 97 8.48 4.12 15.93
C PRO A 97 7.78 3.31 14.83
N ILE A 98 8.45 3.13 13.69
CA ILE A 98 7.97 2.33 12.57
C ILE A 98 8.91 1.15 12.35
N TYR A 99 8.34 -0.05 12.34
CA TYR A 99 8.95 -1.25 11.78
C TYR A 99 8.34 -1.45 10.39
N LEU A 100 9.13 -1.24 9.35
CA LEU A 100 8.70 -1.32 7.96
C LEU A 100 9.08 -2.68 7.39
N TYR A 101 8.11 -3.38 6.83
CA TYR A 101 8.31 -4.59 6.04
C TYR A 101 7.85 -4.29 4.61
N CYS A 102 8.71 -4.53 3.62
CA CYS A 102 8.40 -4.34 2.21
C CYS A 102 8.90 -5.52 1.37
N GLY A 103 8.21 -5.78 0.26
CA GLY A 103 8.53 -6.89 -0.65
C GLY A 103 9.16 -6.35 -1.92
N ASP A 104 10.17 -7.04 -2.44
CA ASP A 104 10.85 -6.67 -3.68
C ASP A 104 9.98 -6.84 -4.94
N ASP A 105 9.00 -7.75 -4.87
CA ASP A 105 8.03 -8.03 -5.94
C ASP A 105 6.65 -7.39 -5.72
N ASP A 106 6.50 -6.51 -4.72
CA ASP A 106 5.23 -5.84 -4.45
C ASP A 106 4.86 -4.91 -5.62
N TRP A 107 3.74 -5.20 -6.28
CA TRP A 107 3.26 -4.32 -7.34
C TRP A 107 2.70 -3.03 -6.75
N LEU A 108 1.89 -3.12 -5.69
CA LEU A 108 1.16 -1.98 -5.17
C LEU A 108 2.12 -1.06 -4.41
N ALA A 109 2.75 -1.54 -3.35
CA ALA A 109 3.76 -0.82 -2.58
C ALA A 109 5.15 -1.05 -3.17
N ASP A 110 5.34 -0.63 -4.42
CA ASP A 110 6.54 -0.98 -5.16
C ASP A 110 7.84 -0.44 -4.53
N PRO A 111 8.96 -1.18 -4.64
CA PRO A 111 10.22 -0.79 -3.99
C PRO A 111 10.71 0.62 -4.37
N GLN A 112 10.33 1.12 -5.54
CA GLN A 112 10.73 2.45 -5.98
C GLN A 112 9.92 3.55 -5.29
N ASP A 113 8.64 3.34 -5.03
CA ASP A 113 7.84 4.23 -4.18
C ASP A 113 8.31 4.18 -2.72
N ILE A 114 8.68 3.00 -2.21
CA ILE A 114 9.23 2.85 -0.85
C ILE A 114 10.56 3.61 -0.71
N SER A 115 11.55 3.31 -1.55
CA SER A 115 12.89 3.91 -1.48
C SER A 115 12.94 5.37 -1.93
N GLY A 116 12.19 5.73 -2.98
CA GLY A 116 12.26 7.04 -3.61
C GLY A 116 11.30 8.09 -3.02
N TYR A 117 10.19 7.65 -2.42
CA TYR A 117 9.17 8.57 -1.89
C TYR A 117 8.98 8.43 -0.39
N LEU A 118 8.72 7.22 0.12
CA LEU A 118 8.35 7.00 1.50
C LEU A 118 9.53 7.18 2.46
N LEU A 119 10.57 6.34 2.34
CA LEU A 119 11.71 6.28 3.27
C LEU A 119 12.37 7.66 3.49
N PRO A 120 12.62 8.49 2.45
CA PRO A 120 13.18 9.83 2.66
C PRO A 120 12.33 10.75 3.55
N ARG A 121 11.04 10.45 3.72
CA ARG A 121 10.08 11.27 4.47
C ARG A 121 9.73 10.72 5.86
N ILE A 122 10.07 9.45 6.14
CA ILE A 122 9.80 8.80 7.44
C ILE A 122 11.05 8.26 8.14
N SER A 123 12.23 8.38 7.55
CA SER A 123 13.48 7.80 8.06
C SER A 123 13.80 8.19 9.50
N HIS A 124 13.34 9.36 9.97
CA HIS A 124 13.49 9.82 11.35
C HIS A 124 12.68 8.99 12.38
N THR A 125 11.74 8.16 11.93
CA THR A 125 10.90 7.28 12.77
C THR A 125 11.07 5.79 12.50
N VAL A 126 11.76 5.42 11.42
CA VAL A 126 11.94 4.00 11.08
C VAL A 126 13.01 3.39 11.98
N VAL A 127 12.60 2.44 12.82
CA VAL A 127 13.48 1.65 13.69
C VAL A 127 14.09 0.49 12.91
N GLU A 128 13.29 -0.13 12.06
CA GLU A 128 13.70 -1.28 11.26
C GLU A 128 13.06 -1.20 9.87
N ASN A 129 13.84 -1.53 8.85
CA ASN A 129 13.38 -1.68 7.47
C ASN A 129 13.78 -3.06 6.97
N VAL A 130 12.81 -3.96 6.83
CA VAL A 130 12.98 -5.34 6.41
C VAL A 130 12.49 -5.49 4.97
N GLU A 131 13.42 -5.72 4.06
CA GLU A 131 13.13 -6.06 2.66
C GLU A 131 13.05 -7.58 2.52
N LEU A 132 11.87 -8.07 2.16
CA LEU A 132 11.59 -9.49 1.95
C LEU A 132 11.71 -9.85 0.48
N THR A 133 12.52 -10.86 0.20
CA THR A 133 12.72 -11.41 -1.15
C THR A 133 11.57 -12.33 -1.55
N ASP A 134 11.14 -12.24 -2.80
CA ASP A 134 10.02 -12.98 -3.39
C ASP A 134 8.71 -12.75 -2.60
N TYR A 135 8.45 -11.48 -2.22
CA TYR A 135 7.23 -11.07 -1.53
C TYR A 135 6.44 -10.07 -2.39
N ASN A 136 5.22 -10.45 -2.75
CA ASN A 136 4.25 -9.56 -3.37
C ASN A 136 3.25 -9.03 -2.31
N HIS A 137 2.35 -8.14 -2.74
CA HIS A 137 1.46 -7.38 -1.87
C HIS A 137 0.60 -8.23 -0.93
N LEU A 138 0.13 -9.38 -1.42
CA LEU A 138 -0.76 -10.27 -0.66
C LEU A 138 0.00 -11.30 0.18
N ASP A 139 1.32 -11.45 -0.02
CA ASP A 139 2.11 -12.42 0.73
C ASP A 139 2.24 -12.02 2.21
N PHE A 140 2.12 -10.74 2.53
CA PHE A 140 2.03 -10.23 3.90
C PHE A 140 0.80 -10.70 4.68
N ILE A 141 -0.22 -11.26 4.00
CA ILE A 141 -1.47 -11.72 4.62
C ILE A 141 -1.71 -13.21 4.33
N TRP A 142 -1.49 -13.65 3.09
CA TRP A 142 -1.81 -15.00 2.59
C TRP A 142 -0.57 -15.85 2.30
N GLY A 143 0.62 -15.28 2.42
CA GLY A 143 1.88 -15.97 2.16
C GLY A 143 2.11 -17.09 3.15
N LEU A 144 2.52 -18.27 2.65
CA LEU A 144 2.87 -19.44 3.45
C LEU A 144 4.02 -19.14 4.43
N ARG A 145 4.92 -18.23 4.04
CA ARG A 145 6.08 -17.81 4.83
C ARG A 145 5.77 -16.69 5.82
N ALA A 146 4.62 -16.00 5.71
CA ALA A 146 4.31 -14.79 6.47
C ALA A 146 4.40 -14.98 7.99
N ALA A 147 4.02 -16.16 8.49
CA ALA A 147 4.14 -16.46 9.92
C ALA A 147 5.59 -16.43 10.40
N ALA A 148 6.50 -17.07 9.67
CA ALA A 148 7.91 -17.15 10.01
C ALA A 148 8.63 -15.81 9.77
N ASP A 149 8.42 -15.22 8.59
CA ASP A 149 9.20 -14.08 8.12
C ASP A 149 8.70 -12.74 8.72
N ILE A 150 7.44 -12.67 9.15
CA ILE A 150 6.80 -11.41 9.60
C ILE A 150 6.16 -11.55 10.98
N TYR A 151 5.24 -12.51 11.15
CA TYR A 151 4.38 -12.51 12.34
C TYR A 151 5.13 -12.87 13.62
N TYR A 152 6.00 -13.88 13.60
CA TYR A 152 6.82 -14.22 14.77
C TYR A 152 7.78 -13.08 15.14
N PRO A 153 8.54 -12.46 14.21
CA PRO A 153 9.32 -11.25 14.50
C PRO A 153 8.49 -10.13 15.14
N ILE A 154 7.30 -9.83 14.61
CA ILE A 154 6.41 -8.80 15.18
C ILE A 154 6.00 -9.15 16.61
N VAL A 155 5.64 -10.40 16.88
CA VAL A 155 5.24 -10.84 18.23
C VAL A 155 6.39 -10.70 19.22
N GLU A 156 7.62 -11.05 18.82
CA GLU A 156 8.79 -10.88 19.68
C GLU A 156 9.06 -9.40 19.96
N LYS A 157 8.97 -8.53 18.94
CA LYS A 157 9.09 -7.07 19.14
C LYS A 157 8.05 -6.51 20.11
N ILE A 158 6.81 -6.95 19.99
CA ILE A 158 5.75 -6.54 20.92
C ILE A 158 6.05 -7.02 22.35
N LYS A 159 6.59 -8.24 22.53
CA LYS A 159 6.98 -8.74 23.85
C LYS A 159 8.15 -7.96 24.44
N GLU A 160 9.15 -7.62 23.62
CA GLU A 160 10.30 -6.79 24.01
C GLU A 160 9.83 -5.40 24.50
N ASP A 161 8.87 -4.78 23.80
CA ASP A 161 8.34 -3.45 24.15
C ASP A 161 7.44 -3.47 25.42
N LEU A 162 6.88 -4.62 25.78
CA LEU A 162 6.01 -4.78 26.95
C LEU A 162 6.75 -5.21 28.22
N ALA A 163 8.00 -5.68 28.11
CA ALA A 163 8.81 -6.14 29.22
C ALA A 163 9.48 -4.98 29.97
#